data_AF-A0ABD6EXW7-F1
#
_entry.id   AF-A0ABD6EXW7-F1
#
_cell.length_a   1.000
_cell.length_b   1.000
_cell.length_c   1.000
_cell.angle_alpha   90.00
_cell.angle_beta   90.00
_cell.angle_gamma   90.00
#
_symmetry.space_group_name_H-M   'P 1'
#
loop_
_entity.id
_entity.type
_entity.pdbx_description
1 polymer ?
#
loop_
_entity_poly.entity_id
_entity_poly.type
_entity_poly.pdbx_seq_one_letter_code
_entity_poly.pdbx_strand_id
1 'polypeptide(L)'
;IALLDTGSQRSFITSKMAESLHLEPKCKEVISIATFASKRARTIDSMLVEFDVLLEDNSTTKIEANVMPMLTRELKNLSICVPRPGSKDLMEEMQVTPDILIGADQYWQFLTTENPKRVGEKLFIVPTKIGNLISGKVMKVSTDSKVLGICFFNEEATVCDGQGPRREVQSLEDFWNLETTGIRDSPIVKDDHKALQLFEESIQRVQNRYEARWPWKEGNWNLATNYGLSLGRLRTLLKRLVSSNLFEQYKRVIDDQEEMGVIEKIDPQKMTGTRVSYIPHQAVITPSKITTKIRIVNDASAKTGKTEHSLNECLLRGPVILPNICGMLLRFHIYPIVLVADIEKAFLQVDLREEDRDTTRFLWVKNKEEGVASDNLIFYRFKRKAFGVISSPFLLAAVIRHHFDEFVKLVEDPVERGWTQKVLDEVKDNIYVDNFIISCENEKDAENKYHLLKTVFSSASMNLIEWGSNKNELNSIFSKKDQMKENCINIFGLQWDRGKDTLSVNLRCDSGEGVRGVCNGWTKRTILSYIASAFDPLGLLTPILVPAKILFQELWKSGYSWDDTLSHNATTFKGAEHSLRKILRVTKWRSELDDYCTDRDIKWSYVTSHAPWKGGFYERLIG
;
A
#
# COMPACT_ATOMS: atom_id res chain seq x y z
N ILE A 1 15.06 2.52 -34.54
CA ILE A 1 16.13 3.15 -33.73
C ILE A 1 16.62 2.11 -32.74
N ALA A 2 17.94 1.95 -32.62
CA ALA A 2 18.55 1.03 -31.66
C ALA A 2 19.12 1.81 -30.47
N LEU A 3 19.05 1.22 -29.28
CA LEU A 3 19.66 1.73 -28.05
C LEU A 3 20.97 0.99 -27.81
N LEU A 4 22.07 1.71 -27.67
CA LEU A 4 23.35 1.11 -27.26
C LEU A 4 23.52 1.34 -25.75
N ASP A 5 23.50 0.25 -24.97
CA ASP A 5 23.52 0.31 -23.50
C ASP A 5 24.62 -0.60 -22.94
N THR A 6 25.72 0.01 -22.51
CA THR A 6 26.84 -0.69 -21.87
C THR A 6 26.51 -1.23 -20.47
N GLY A 7 25.39 -0.82 -19.87
CA GLY A 7 24.88 -1.39 -18.61
C GLY A 7 24.16 -2.72 -18.81
N SER A 8 23.72 -3.03 -20.03
CA SER A 8 23.16 -4.32 -20.37
C SER A 8 24.28 -5.30 -20.73
N GLN A 9 24.27 -6.50 -20.13
CA GLN A 9 25.26 -7.54 -20.46
C GLN A 9 24.92 -8.32 -21.73
N ARG A 10 23.69 -8.19 -22.23
CA ARG A 10 23.19 -8.90 -23.41
C ARG A 10 22.42 -7.96 -24.33
N SER A 11 22.32 -8.34 -25.60
CA SER A 11 21.52 -7.65 -26.60
C SER A 11 20.09 -8.22 -26.70
N PHE A 12 19.12 -7.36 -27.00
CA PHE A 12 17.70 -7.68 -27.00
C PHE A 12 16.96 -7.06 -28.19
N ILE A 13 15.88 -7.71 -28.62
CA ILE A 13 15.00 -7.23 -29.70
C ILE A 13 13.54 -7.38 -29.26
N THR A 14 12.67 -6.44 -29.67
CA THR A 14 11.24 -6.56 -29.38
C THR A 14 10.60 -7.72 -30.16
N SER A 15 9.61 -8.39 -29.56
CA SER A 15 8.82 -9.42 -30.27
C SER A 15 8.23 -8.89 -31.57
N LYS A 16 7.71 -7.65 -31.55
CA LYS A 16 7.19 -6.95 -32.72
C LYS A 16 8.23 -6.80 -33.84
N MET A 17 9.46 -6.42 -33.51
CA MET A 17 10.51 -6.23 -34.51
C MET A 17 11.04 -7.57 -35.04
N ALA A 18 11.18 -8.57 -34.17
CA ALA A 18 11.58 -9.91 -34.57
C ALA A 18 10.56 -10.53 -35.55
N GLU A 19 9.25 -10.36 -35.29
CA GLU A 19 8.18 -10.77 -36.20
C GLU A 19 8.20 -9.99 -37.52
N SER A 20 8.39 -8.67 -37.47
CA SER A 20 8.46 -7.82 -38.67
C SER A 20 9.65 -8.14 -39.57
N LEU A 21 10.75 -8.65 -39.01
CA LEU A 21 11.94 -9.08 -39.75
C LEU A 21 11.87 -10.57 -40.14
N HIS A 22 10.80 -11.28 -39.79
CA HIS A 22 10.64 -12.71 -40.03
C HIS A 22 11.81 -13.56 -39.50
N LEU A 23 12.31 -13.22 -38.29
CA LEU A 23 13.44 -13.92 -37.70
C LEU A 23 13.03 -15.27 -37.12
N GLU A 24 13.75 -16.33 -37.51
CA GLU A 24 13.55 -17.66 -36.92
C GLU A 24 14.36 -17.82 -35.61
N PRO A 25 13.75 -18.32 -34.53
CA PRO A 25 14.46 -18.63 -33.29
C PRO A 25 15.55 -19.68 -33.50
N LYS A 26 16.79 -19.37 -33.08
CA LYS A 26 17.88 -20.36 -33.01
C LYS A 26 17.64 -21.37 -31.90
N CYS A 27 17.30 -20.88 -30.70
CA CYS A 27 17.00 -21.70 -29.54
C CYS A 27 16.18 -20.93 -28.50
N LYS A 28 15.61 -21.66 -27.55
CA LYS A 28 14.96 -21.10 -26.37
C LYS A 28 15.97 -21.08 -25.22
N GLU A 29 16.15 -19.91 -24.61
CA GLU A 29 16.98 -19.71 -23.44
C GLU A 29 16.15 -19.25 -22.23
N VAL A 30 16.64 -19.61 -21.04
CA VAL A 30 16.11 -19.11 -19.78
C VAL A 30 17.12 -18.09 -19.24
N ILE A 31 16.81 -16.80 -19.37
CA ILE A 31 17.71 -15.71 -19.00
C ILE A 31 17.34 -15.11 -17.64
N SER A 32 18.34 -14.70 -16.87
CA SER A 32 18.16 -14.04 -15.58
C SER A 32 18.51 -12.56 -15.69
N ILE A 33 17.53 -11.68 -15.50
CA ILE A 33 17.69 -10.23 -15.65
C ILE A 33 17.68 -9.56 -14.27
N ALA A 34 18.78 -8.93 -13.91
CA ALA A 34 18.88 -8.07 -12.73
C ALA A 34 18.94 -6.60 -13.19
N THR A 35 18.03 -5.76 -12.67
CA THR A 35 17.99 -4.32 -12.98
C THR A 35 18.58 -3.50 -11.83
N PHE A 36 18.92 -2.24 -12.11
CA PHE A 36 19.48 -1.30 -11.14
C PHE A 36 18.64 -1.23 -9.86
N ALA A 37 19.31 -1.24 -8.70
CA ALA A 37 18.71 -1.27 -7.36
C ALA A 37 17.86 -2.51 -7.00
N SER A 38 17.84 -3.56 -7.83
CA SER A 38 17.19 -4.83 -7.48
C SER A 38 18.18 -5.84 -6.87
N LYS A 39 17.86 -6.38 -5.70
CA LYS A 39 18.61 -7.50 -5.07
C LYS A 39 18.22 -8.88 -5.62
N ARG A 40 17.25 -8.96 -6.54
CA ARG A 40 16.74 -10.22 -7.10
C ARG A 40 16.68 -10.14 -8.62
N ALA A 41 17.24 -11.15 -9.29
CA ALA A 41 17.13 -11.31 -10.73
C ALA A 41 15.79 -11.96 -11.10
N ARG A 42 15.16 -11.50 -12.19
CA ARG A 42 13.95 -12.08 -12.76
C ARG A 42 14.34 -13.06 -13.85
N THR A 43 13.84 -14.29 -13.75
CA THR A 43 14.03 -15.30 -14.80
C THR A 43 12.96 -15.15 -15.87
N ILE A 44 13.36 -15.15 -17.14
CA ILE A 44 12.49 -14.99 -18.31
C ILE A 44 12.88 -16.03 -19.37
N ASP A 45 11.87 -16.69 -19.93
CA ASP A 45 12.04 -17.50 -21.14
C ASP A 45 12.13 -16.56 -22.34
N SER A 46 13.21 -16.65 -23.11
CA SER A 46 13.46 -15.83 -24.28
C SER A 46 13.88 -16.69 -25.47
N MET A 47 13.47 -16.30 -26.66
CA MET A 47 13.99 -16.88 -27.89
C MET A 47 15.24 -16.11 -28.29
N LEU A 48 16.34 -16.82 -28.59
CA LEU A 48 17.53 -16.22 -29.17
C LEU A 48 17.38 -16.19 -30.69
N VAL A 49 17.51 -15.01 -31.29
CA VAL A 49 17.47 -14.82 -32.75
C VAL A 49 18.78 -14.20 -33.23
N GLU A 50 19.12 -14.41 -34.51
CA GLU A 50 20.28 -13.79 -35.16
C GLU A 50 19.81 -12.98 -36.37
N PHE A 51 20.42 -11.82 -36.59
CA PHE A 51 20.18 -11.00 -37.77
C PHE A 51 21.40 -10.15 -38.15
N ASP A 52 21.45 -9.70 -39.41
CA ASP A 52 22.53 -8.87 -39.95
C ASP A 52 22.23 -7.37 -39.74
N VAL A 53 23.26 -6.61 -39.38
CA VAL A 53 23.25 -5.15 -39.28
C VAL A 53 24.13 -4.57 -40.37
N LEU A 54 23.57 -3.69 -41.20
CA LEU A 54 24.29 -2.96 -42.23
C LEU A 54 25.13 -1.83 -41.62
N LEU A 55 26.40 -1.77 -41.98
CA LEU A 55 27.36 -0.75 -41.55
C LEU A 55 27.48 0.38 -42.58
N GLU A 56 28.06 1.52 -42.18
CA GLU A 56 28.24 2.69 -43.04
C GLU A 56 29.15 2.42 -44.27
N ASP A 57 30.05 1.45 -44.18
CA ASP A 57 30.91 1.04 -45.29
C ASP A 57 30.24 0.02 -46.24
N ASN A 58 28.93 -0.21 -46.08
CA ASN A 58 28.11 -1.22 -46.76
C ASN A 58 28.48 -2.68 -46.45
N SER A 59 29.37 -2.93 -45.49
CA SER A 59 29.55 -4.29 -44.96
C SER A 59 28.44 -4.63 -43.97
N THR A 60 28.31 -5.91 -43.62
CA THR A 60 27.34 -6.37 -42.62
C THR A 60 28.04 -7.03 -41.44
N THR A 61 27.44 -6.90 -40.26
CA THR A 61 27.84 -7.65 -39.07
C THR A 61 26.64 -8.36 -38.47
N LYS A 62 26.82 -9.62 -38.08
CA LYS A 62 25.78 -10.39 -37.38
C LYS A 62 25.65 -9.93 -35.93
N ILE A 63 24.43 -9.93 -35.42
CA ILE A 63 24.16 -9.86 -33.99
C ILE A 63 23.15 -10.90 -33.52
N GLU A 64 23.34 -11.38 -32.30
CA GLU A 64 22.38 -12.24 -31.60
C GLU A 64 21.61 -11.44 -30.56
N ALA A 65 20.30 -11.64 -30.47
CA ALA A 65 19.47 -10.91 -29.51
C ALA A 65 18.40 -11.80 -28.89
N ASN A 66 18.19 -11.63 -27.60
CA ASN A 66 17.09 -12.27 -26.88
C ASN A 66 15.79 -11.49 -27.16
N VAL A 67 14.75 -12.19 -27.63
CA VAL A 67 13.43 -11.61 -27.92
C VAL A 67 12.71 -11.28 -26.61
N MET A 68 12.24 -10.02 -26.48
CA MET A 68 11.50 -9.51 -25.32
C MET A 68 10.22 -8.79 -25.77
N PRO A 69 9.12 -8.80 -25.00
CA PRO A 69 7.88 -8.11 -25.38
C PRO A 69 8.01 -6.59 -25.42
N MET A 70 8.89 -6.02 -24.59
CA MET A 70 9.20 -4.59 -24.51
C MET A 70 10.63 -4.43 -23.96
N LEU A 71 11.39 -3.45 -24.47
CA LEU A 71 12.73 -3.12 -23.98
C LEU A 71 12.72 -1.99 -22.95
N THR A 72 12.07 -0.88 -23.28
CA THR A 72 11.94 0.30 -22.41
C THR A 72 10.68 1.09 -22.78
N ARG A 73 10.26 2.00 -21.89
CA ARG A 73 9.30 3.07 -22.22
C ARG A 73 9.94 4.09 -23.17
N GLU A 74 9.11 5.00 -23.70
CA GLU A 74 9.55 6.10 -24.56
C GLU A 74 10.74 6.87 -23.96
N LEU A 75 11.79 7.01 -24.76
CA LEU A 75 12.97 7.78 -24.47
C LEU A 75 12.88 9.13 -25.18
N LYS A 76 13.34 10.19 -24.50
CA LYS A 76 13.62 11.47 -25.15
C LYS A 76 14.97 11.38 -25.83
N ASN A 77 15.00 11.52 -27.14
CA ASN A 77 16.21 11.56 -27.95
C ASN A 77 16.38 12.94 -28.61
N LEU A 78 17.60 13.30 -28.96
CA LEU A 78 17.90 14.52 -29.72
C LEU A 78 18.16 14.15 -31.17
N SER A 79 17.46 14.79 -32.09
CA SER A 79 17.81 14.80 -33.51
C SER A 79 18.66 16.02 -33.82
N ILE A 80 19.82 15.80 -34.44
CA ILE A 80 20.65 16.89 -34.96
C ILE A 80 20.31 17.04 -36.44
N CYS A 81 19.65 18.13 -36.83
CA CYS A 81 19.49 18.47 -38.23
C CYS A 81 20.86 18.90 -38.79
N VAL A 82 21.37 18.19 -39.80
CA VAL A 82 22.61 18.55 -40.50
C VAL A 82 22.48 19.99 -41.03
N PRO A 83 23.44 20.90 -40.81
CA PRO A 83 23.27 22.30 -41.17
C PRO A 83 23.19 22.50 -42.69
N ARG A 84 22.30 23.39 -43.13
CA ARG A 84 22.57 24.16 -44.35
C ARG A 84 23.68 25.17 -44.01
N PRO A 85 24.60 25.51 -44.94
CA PRO A 85 25.62 26.51 -44.68
C PRO A 85 24.98 27.83 -44.21
N GLY A 86 25.23 28.23 -42.96
CA GLY A 86 24.74 29.49 -42.37
C GLY A 86 23.63 29.39 -41.31
N SER A 87 23.08 28.20 -41.01
CA SER A 87 22.09 28.02 -39.93
C SER A 87 22.73 27.52 -38.63
N LYS A 88 22.36 28.10 -37.48
CA LYS A 88 22.69 27.55 -36.15
C LYS A 88 22.13 26.13 -36.03
N ASP A 89 22.88 25.22 -35.41
CA ASP A 89 22.48 23.84 -35.15
C ASP A 89 21.09 23.81 -34.49
N LEU A 90 20.08 23.31 -35.20
CA LEU A 90 18.76 23.05 -34.65
C LEU A 90 18.77 21.63 -34.08
N MET A 91 18.71 21.54 -32.75
CA MET A 91 18.46 20.30 -32.03
C MET A 91 16.96 20.19 -31.79
N GLU A 92 16.32 19.16 -32.36
CA GLU A 92 14.91 18.86 -32.11
C GLU A 92 14.81 17.67 -31.13
N GLU A 93 13.99 17.83 -30.08
CA GLU A 93 13.63 16.72 -29.20
C GLU A 93 12.63 15.80 -29.91
N MET A 94 12.94 14.51 -29.95
CA MET A 94 12.05 13.47 -30.47
C MET A 94 11.79 12.42 -29.39
N GLN A 95 10.56 11.92 -29.32
CA GLN A 95 10.23 10.74 -28.53
C GLN A 95 10.45 9.48 -29.35
N VAL A 96 11.17 8.52 -28.78
CA VAL A 96 11.57 7.29 -29.46
C VAL A 96 11.37 6.09 -28.54
N THR A 97 10.78 5.02 -29.08
CA THR A 97 10.74 3.71 -28.44
C THR A 97 11.68 2.78 -29.22
N PRO A 98 12.84 2.40 -28.67
CA PRO A 98 13.78 1.53 -29.38
C PRO A 98 13.26 0.09 -29.44
N ASP A 99 13.41 -0.51 -30.61
CA ASP A 99 13.03 -1.91 -30.87
C ASP A 99 14.20 -2.89 -30.72
N ILE A 100 15.42 -2.36 -30.67
CA ILE A 100 16.66 -3.13 -30.52
C ILE A 100 17.50 -2.46 -29.42
N LEU A 101 18.04 -3.26 -28.50
CA LEU A 101 19.02 -2.85 -27.51
C LEU A 101 20.30 -3.66 -27.73
N ILE A 102 21.41 -2.98 -27.98
CA ILE A 102 22.74 -3.58 -28.14
C ILE A 102 23.49 -3.43 -26.82
N GLY A 103 23.73 -4.56 -26.16
CA GLY A 103 24.41 -4.65 -24.88
C GLY A 103 25.93 -4.73 -25.01
N ALA A 104 26.62 -4.79 -23.87
CA ALA A 104 28.08 -4.88 -23.78
C ALA A 104 28.67 -6.15 -24.43
N ASP A 105 27.86 -7.19 -24.66
CA ASP A 105 28.23 -8.40 -25.40
C ASP A 105 28.63 -8.10 -26.84
N GLN A 106 28.01 -7.10 -27.47
CA GLN A 106 28.18 -6.79 -28.89
C GLN A 106 28.45 -5.31 -29.17
N TYR A 107 28.34 -4.43 -28.16
CA TYR A 107 28.58 -2.99 -28.27
C TYR A 107 29.93 -2.65 -28.91
N TRP A 108 31.00 -3.33 -28.50
CA TRP A 108 32.37 -3.01 -28.92
C TRP A 108 32.62 -3.21 -30.41
N GLN A 109 31.83 -4.04 -31.11
CA GLN A 109 32.02 -4.29 -32.54
C GLN A 109 31.65 -3.09 -33.41
N PHE A 110 30.82 -2.18 -32.88
CA PHE A 110 30.30 -1.00 -33.57
C PHE A 110 31.14 0.25 -33.34
N LEU A 111 32.08 0.26 -32.39
CA LEU A 111 32.92 1.43 -32.17
C LEU A 111 33.92 1.63 -33.32
N THR A 112 34.19 2.89 -33.64
CA THR A 112 35.28 3.28 -34.53
C THR A 112 36.48 3.76 -33.72
N THR A 113 37.63 3.91 -34.37
CA THR A 113 38.82 4.53 -33.76
C THR A 113 38.78 6.07 -33.85
N GLU A 114 37.70 6.65 -34.39
CA GLU A 114 37.58 8.10 -34.49
C GLU A 114 37.26 8.72 -33.14
N ASN A 115 37.86 9.88 -32.86
CA ASN A 115 37.63 10.59 -31.61
C ASN A 115 36.24 11.20 -31.57
N PRO A 116 35.52 11.13 -30.43
CA PRO A 116 34.27 11.84 -30.23
C PRO A 116 34.40 13.36 -30.49
N LYS A 117 33.45 13.92 -31.23
CA LYS A 117 33.35 15.36 -31.49
C LYS A 117 32.44 16.01 -30.47
N ARG A 118 32.94 16.95 -29.69
CA ARG A 118 32.12 17.69 -28.70
C ARG A 118 31.16 18.64 -29.42
N VAL A 119 29.88 18.59 -29.05
CA VAL A 119 28.81 19.48 -29.53
C VAL A 119 28.22 20.18 -28.30
N GLY A 120 28.48 21.48 -28.16
CA GLY A 120 28.09 22.22 -26.96
C GLY A 120 28.89 21.87 -25.69
N GLU A 121 28.39 22.26 -24.52
CA GLU A 121 29.17 22.14 -23.27
C GLU A 121 29.31 20.69 -22.78
N LYS A 122 28.29 19.84 -22.93
CA LYS A 122 28.27 18.51 -22.31
C LYS A 122 27.75 17.39 -23.21
N LEU A 123 27.61 17.62 -24.51
CA LEU A 123 27.22 16.61 -25.49
C LEU A 123 28.39 16.29 -26.43
N PHE A 124 28.41 15.06 -26.93
CA PHE A 124 29.41 14.49 -27.80
C PHE A 124 28.72 13.69 -28.89
N ILE A 125 29.19 13.86 -30.12
CA ILE A 125 28.93 12.95 -31.23
C ILE A 125 30.06 11.91 -31.22
N VAL A 126 29.73 10.66 -31.03
CA VAL A 126 30.64 9.51 -31.05
C VAL A 126 30.42 8.77 -32.37
N PRO A 127 31.41 8.78 -33.29
CA PRO A 127 31.29 8.03 -34.55
C PRO A 127 31.26 6.51 -34.29
N THR A 128 30.26 5.82 -34.85
CA THR A 128 30.15 4.35 -34.80
C THR A 128 29.99 3.82 -36.22
N LYS A 129 30.26 2.52 -36.42
CA LYS A 129 30.10 1.86 -37.73
C LYS A 129 28.66 1.79 -38.22
N ILE A 130 27.68 2.12 -37.38
CA ILE A 130 26.23 2.14 -37.70
C ILE A 130 25.64 3.55 -37.66
N GLY A 131 26.50 4.57 -37.68
CA GLY A 131 26.10 5.97 -37.60
C GLY A 131 26.64 6.69 -36.37
N ASN A 132 26.46 8.00 -36.37
CA ASN A 132 26.85 8.85 -35.24
C ASN A 132 25.93 8.64 -34.03
N LEU A 133 26.53 8.31 -32.88
CA LEU A 133 25.85 8.24 -31.58
C LEU A 133 25.94 9.59 -30.87
N ILE A 134 24.85 10.10 -30.32
CA ILE A 134 24.87 11.28 -29.46
C ILE A 134 24.93 10.82 -28.00
N SER A 135 25.91 11.32 -27.24
CA SER A 135 26.12 10.96 -25.83
C SER A 135 26.47 12.19 -24.99
N GLY A 136 26.05 12.23 -23.73
CA GLY A 136 26.38 13.30 -22.79
C GLY A 136 25.16 13.90 -22.07
N LYS A 137 25.38 15.01 -21.36
CA LYS A 137 24.35 15.65 -20.51
C LYS A 137 23.57 16.69 -21.30
N VAL A 138 22.27 16.45 -21.48
CA VAL A 138 21.33 17.47 -21.97
C VAL A 138 21.12 18.52 -20.87
N MET A 139 21.45 19.78 -21.15
CA MET A 139 21.14 20.90 -20.26
C MET A 139 19.66 21.24 -20.45
N LYS A 140 18.86 21.13 -19.38
CA LYS A 140 17.44 21.49 -19.41
C LYS A 140 17.29 22.94 -19.89
N VAL A 141 16.71 23.14 -21.08
CA VAL A 141 15.99 24.37 -21.37
C VAL A 141 14.70 24.29 -20.57
N SER A 142 14.44 25.31 -19.76
CA SER A 142 13.30 25.35 -18.84
C SER A 142 11.98 25.40 -19.61
N THR A 143 11.33 24.26 -19.78
CA THR A 143 9.88 24.20 -20.04
C THR A 143 9.27 22.96 -19.40
N ASP A 144 8.13 23.17 -18.75
CA ASP A 144 7.32 22.22 -17.97
C ASP A 144 6.86 21.00 -18.76
N SER A 145 7.66 19.94 -18.80
CA SER A 145 7.21 18.64 -19.29
C SER A 145 7.83 17.50 -18.49
N LYS A 146 6.95 16.84 -17.73
CA LYS A 146 7.22 15.62 -16.95
C LYS A 146 7.75 14.51 -17.88
N VAL A 147 8.56 13.63 -17.28
CA VAL A 147 9.28 12.50 -17.86
C VAL A 147 10.62 12.88 -18.51
N LEU A 148 11.69 12.60 -17.77
CA LEU A 148 13.07 12.57 -18.21
C LEU A 148 13.60 11.21 -17.73
N GLY A 149 13.70 10.24 -18.62
CA GLY A 149 14.43 9.00 -18.36
C GLY A 149 15.91 9.33 -18.31
N ILE A 150 16.46 9.50 -17.11
CA ILE A 150 17.88 9.78 -16.89
C ILE A 150 18.48 8.54 -16.23
N CYS A 151 19.44 7.89 -16.90
CA CYS A 151 20.32 6.90 -16.28
C CYS A 151 21.40 7.64 -15.47
N PHE A 152 21.55 7.31 -14.19
CA PHE A 152 22.63 7.79 -13.33
C PHE A 152 23.65 6.68 -13.06
N PHE A 153 24.93 7.00 -13.20
CA PHE A 153 26.03 6.33 -12.51
C PHE A 153 26.24 7.03 -11.15
N ASN A 154 26.41 6.26 -10.08
CA ASN A 154 27.14 6.72 -8.90
C ASN A 154 28.34 5.77 -8.68
N GLU A 155 29.52 6.36 -8.69
CA GLU A 155 30.68 5.82 -7.97
C GLU A 155 30.37 5.92 -6.47
N GLU A 156 30.35 4.80 -5.76
CA GLU A 156 30.60 4.80 -4.32
C GLU A 156 31.72 3.81 -4.01
N ALA A 157 32.85 4.39 -3.57
CA ALA A 157 34.00 3.69 -3.06
C ALA A 157 33.59 2.78 -1.90
N THR A 158 33.95 1.51 -2.01
CA THR A 158 33.73 0.49 -0.99
C THR A 158 34.65 0.78 0.20
N VAL A 159 34.07 1.12 1.36
CA VAL A 159 34.75 0.92 2.65
C VAL A 159 34.19 -0.35 3.27
N CYS A 160 35.05 -1.38 3.31
CA CYS A 160 34.81 -2.65 3.97
C CYS A 160 35.11 -2.51 5.47
N ASP A 161 34.11 -2.66 6.32
CA ASP A 161 34.16 -3.41 7.59
C ASP A 161 32.71 -3.48 8.13
N GLY A 162 32.14 -4.60 8.56
CA GLY A 162 32.58 -5.40 9.69
C GLY A 162 31.47 -5.33 10.75
N GLN A 163 30.57 -6.31 10.75
CA GLN A 163 29.58 -6.70 11.79
C GLN A 163 28.71 -5.60 12.48
N GLY A 164 27.40 -5.56 12.18
CA GLY A 164 26.38 -4.76 12.91
C GLY A 164 25.03 -4.65 12.18
N PRO A 165 23.90 -4.37 12.85
CA PRO A 165 22.57 -4.89 12.49
C PRO A 165 21.91 -4.21 11.27
N ARG A 166 21.78 -4.96 10.17
CA ARG A 166 21.17 -4.51 8.88
C ARG A 166 19.63 -4.35 8.89
N ARG A 167 18.97 -4.25 10.04
CA ARG A 167 17.48 -4.09 10.10
C ARG A 167 16.98 -2.65 10.25
N GLU A 168 17.83 -1.69 10.61
CA GLU A 168 17.38 -0.30 10.83
C GLU A 168 17.53 0.63 9.62
N VAL A 169 18.34 0.26 8.60
CA VAL A 169 18.59 1.15 7.45
C VAL A 169 17.39 1.26 6.51
N GLN A 170 16.55 0.22 6.46
CA GLN A 170 15.37 0.19 5.58
C GLN A 170 14.32 1.25 5.96
N SER A 171 14.21 1.64 7.24
CA SER A 171 13.20 2.62 7.69
C SER A 171 13.58 4.07 7.42
N LEU A 172 14.89 4.37 7.31
CA LEU A 172 15.36 5.74 7.10
C LEU A 172 15.24 6.15 5.63
N GLU A 173 15.53 5.24 4.70
CA GLU A 173 15.34 5.45 3.27
C GLU A 173 13.87 5.71 2.92
N ASP A 174 12.94 4.97 3.54
CA ASP A 174 11.50 5.18 3.39
C ASP A 174 11.02 6.50 4.00
N PHE A 175 11.73 7.06 4.99
CA PHE A 175 11.46 8.39 5.57
C PHE A 175 11.91 9.55 4.66
N TRP A 176 12.97 9.34 3.87
CA TRP A 176 13.55 10.36 2.98
C TRP A 176 13.04 10.31 1.55
N ASN A 177 12.50 9.17 1.13
CA ASN A 177 11.59 9.15 0.01
C ASN A 177 10.44 10.11 0.37
N LEU A 178 10.20 11.12 -0.47
CA LEU A 178 8.95 11.90 -0.40
C LEU A 178 7.80 10.92 -0.16
N GLU A 179 6.80 11.32 0.64
CA GLU A 179 5.55 10.59 0.95
C GLU A 179 4.71 10.38 -0.33
N THR A 180 5.35 9.78 -1.33
CA THR A 180 4.90 9.61 -2.69
C THR A 180 4.11 8.33 -2.66
N THR A 181 2.79 8.48 -2.47
CA THR A 181 1.71 7.63 -2.98
C THR A 181 2.20 6.23 -3.36
N GLY A 182 1.97 5.25 -2.49
CA GLY A 182 2.51 3.89 -2.51
C GLY A 182 2.27 3.05 -3.77
N ILE A 183 2.81 3.49 -4.90
CA ILE A 183 2.85 2.77 -6.17
C ILE A 183 4.26 2.21 -6.30
N ARG A 184 4.46 1.03 -5.71
CA ARG A 184 5.54 0.11 -6.10
C ARG A 184 4.86 -1.13 -6.64
N ASP A 185 5.06 -1.43 -7.93
CA ASP A 185 4.60 -2.67 -8.53
C ASP A 185 5.30 -3.84 -7.80
N SER A 186 4.50 -4.59 -7.03
CA SER A 186 4.99 -5.70 -6.22
C SER A 186 5.04 -6.98 -7.05
N PRO A 187 6.05 -7.85 -6.90
CA PRO A 187 6.17 -9.14 -7.60
C PRO A 187 5.07 -10.18 -7.27
N ILE A 188 3.98 -9.79 -6.60
CA ILE A 188 2.88 -10.64 -6.13
C ILE A 188 1.81 -10.86 -7.23
N VAL A 189 1.91 -10.18 -8.38
CA VAL A 189 0.86 -10.19 -9.42
C VAL A 189 0.41 -11.60 -9.84
N LYS A 190 1.31 -12.58 -10.00
CA LYS A 190 0.92 -13.96 -10.37
C LYS A 190 0.16 -14.68 -9.26
N ASP A 191 0.62 -14.57 -8.02
CA ASP A 191 -0.04 -15.13 -6.83
C ASP A 191 -1.41 -14.47 -6.58
N ASP A 192 -1.53 -13.18 -6.90
CA ASP A 192 -2.77 -12.43 -6.78
C ASP A 192 -3.83 -12.88 -7.79
N HIS A 193 -3.46 -13.06 -9.06
CA HIS A 193 -4.37 -13.61 -10.07
C HIS A 193 -4.84 -15.01 -9.70
N LYS A 194 -3.93 -15.86 -9.20
CA LYS A 194 -4.29 -17.20 -8.77
C LYS A 194 -5.22 -17.18 -7.55
N ALA A 195 -4.98 -16.29 -6.59
CA ALA A 195 -5.84 -16.14 -5.41
C ALA A 195 -7.26 -15.69 -5.80
N LEU A 196 -7.37 -14.76 -6.75
CA LEU A 196 -8.66 -14.33 -7.32
C LEU A 196 -9.38 -15.49 -8.03
N GLN A 197 -8.67 -16.24 -8.87
CA GLN A 197 -9.24 -17.41 -9.54
C GLN A 197 -9.78 -18.43 -8.53
N LEU A 198 -9.00 -18.80 -7.51
CA LEU A 198 -9.44 -19.74 -6.47
C LEU A 198 -10.61 -19.19 -5.64
N PHE A 199 -10.69 -17.88 -5.46
CA PHE A 199 -11.84 -17.24 -4.84
C PHE A 199 -13.09 -17.39 -5.71
N GLU A 200 -13.02 -17.03 -6.99
CA GLU A 200 -14.14 -17.15 -7.94
C GLU A 200 -14.64 -18.58 -8.10
N GLU A 201 -13.73 -19.56 -8.12
CA GLU A 201 -14.07 -20.98 -8.19
C GLU A 201 -14.74 -21.52 -6.90
N SER A 202 -14.55 -20.85 -5.75
CA SER A 202 -14.96 -21.36 -4.45
C SER A 202 -16.04 -20.56 -3.74
N ILE A 203 -16.29 -19.32 -4.17
CA ILE A 203 -17.32 -18.47 -3.60
C ILE A 203 -18.70 -19.05 -3.87
N GLN A 204 -19.52 -19.16 -2.82
CA GLN A 204 -20.93 -19.49 -2.96
C GLN A 204 -21.75 -18.71 -1.94
N ARG A 205 -22.99 -18.40 -2.32
CA ARG A 205 -23.97 -17.78 -1.43
C ARG A 205 -24.89 -18.87 -0.89
N VAL A 206 -24.88 -19.06 0.42
CA VAL A 206 -25.78 -19.98 1.12
C VAL A 206 -26.69 -19.16 2.01
N GLN A 207 -28.01 -19.23 1.73
CA GLN A 207 -29.02 -18.36 2.30
C GLN A 207 -28.67 -16.88 2.03
N ASN A 208 -28.21 -16.14 3.04
CA ASN A 208 -27.82 -14.73 2.94
C ASN A 208 -26.36 -14.47 3.31
N ARG A 209 -25.52 -15.51 3.39
CA ARG A 209 -24.08 -15.36 3.64
C ARG A 209 -23.27 -15.93 2.50
N TYR A 210 -22.08 -15.39 2.33
CA TYR A 210 -21.09 -15.93 1.41
C TYR A 210 -20.13 -16.84 2.17
N GLU A 211 -19.86 -18.00 1.60
CA GLU A 211 -18.78 -18.87 2.04
C GLU A 211 -17.75 -19.08 0.93
N ALA A 212 -16.48 -19.07 1.32
CA ALA A 212 -15.36 -19.23 0.41
C ALA A 212 -14.31 -20.16 1.01
N ARG A 213 -13.53 -20.82 0.15
CA ARG A 213 -12.39 -21.65 0.59
C ARG A 213 -11.19 -20.79 0.95
N TRP A 214 -10.16 -21.39 1.53
CA TRP A 214 -8.86 -20.75 1.60
C TRP A 214 -8.17 -20.83 0.23
N PRO A 215 -7.49 -19.76 -0.23
CA PRO A 215 -6.72 -19.80 -1.48
C PRO A 215 -5.39 -20.52 -1.22
N TRP A 216 -5.43 -21.85 -1.20
CA TRP A 216 -4.25 -22.70 -0.97
C TRP A 216 -3.19 -22.50 -2.06
N LYS A 217 -1.92 -22.39 -1.66
CA LYS A 217 -0.81 -22.43 -2.62
C LYS A 217 -0.70 -23.82 -3.25
N GLU A 218 -0.31 -23.85 -4.51
CA GLU A 218 0.00 -25.10 -5.21
C GLU A 218 1.25 -25.77 -4.61
N GLY A 219 1.25 -27.11 -4.54
CA GLY A 219 2.34 -27.90 -3.98
C GLY A 219 1.98 -28.69 -2.72
N ASN A 220 2.88 -29.60 -2.33
CA ASN A 220 2.70 -30.43 -1.14
C ASN A 220 3.19 -29.69 0.12
N TRP A 221 2.40 -28.72 0.58
CA TRP A 221 2.71 -27.96 1.79
C TRP A 221 2.43 -28.79 3.04
N ASN A 222 3.50 -29.13 3.77
CA ASN A 222 3.41 -29.80 5.06
C ASN A 222 2.90 -28.84 6.14
N LEU A 223 1.58 -28.70 6.26
CA LEU A 223 0.94 -27.86 7.27
C LEU A 223 1.19 -28.43 8.68
N ALA A 224 1.77 -27.62 9.55
CA ALA A 224 2.01 -27.99 10.94
C ALA A 224 0.69 -28.23 11.68
N THR A 225 0.56 -29.36 12.37
CA THR A 225 -0.63 -29.61 13.20
C THR A 225 -0.68 -28.67 14.41
N ASN A 226 0.47 -28.30 14.97
CA ASN A 226 0.62 -27.33 16.08
C ASN A 226 -0.18 -27.64 17.37
N TYR A 227 -0.64 -28.88 17.59
CA TYR A 227 -1.41 -29.23 18.79
C TYR A 227 -0.60 -28.98 20.08
N GLY A 228 0.60 -29.54 20.18
CA GLY A 228 1.46 -29.39 21.35
C GLY A 228 1.87 -27.93 21.62
N LEU A 229 2.18 -27.19 20.56
CA LEU A 229 2.48 -25.75 20.62
C LEU A 229 1.28 -24.95 21.16
N SER A 230 0.09 -25.23 20.63
CA SER A 230 -1.15 -24.57 21.05
C SER A 230 -1.51 -24.87 22.51
N LEU A 231 -1.31 -26.12 22.95
CA LEU A 231 -1.51 -26.54 24.32
C LEU A 231 -0.57 -25.81 25.29
N GLY A 232 0.72 -25.71 24.94
CA GLY A 232 1.71 -24.96 25.72
C GLY A 232 1.40 -23.47 25.82
N ARG A 233 0.97 -22.86 24.70
CA ARG A 233 0.56 -21.45 24.67
C ARG A 233 -0.73 -21.20 25.45
N LEU A 234 -1.69 -22.13 25.41
CA LEU A 234 -2.91 -22.06 26.22
C LEU A 234 -2.58 -22.05 27.73
N ARG A 235 -1.69 -22.93 28.19
CA ARG A 235 -1.24 -22.92 29.61
C ARG A 235 -0.69 -21.56 30.04
N THR A 236 0.14 -20.95 29.18
CA THR A 236 0.73 -19.63 29.43
C THR A 236 -0.32 -18.52 29.41
N LEU A 237 -1.25 -18.58 28.46
CA LEU A 237 -2.37 -17.66 28.35
C LEU A 237 -3.24 -17.70 29.61
N LEU A 238 -3.62 -18.89 30.08
CA LEU A 238 -4.47 -19.05 31.27
C LEU A 238 -3.82 -18.44 32.52
N LYS A 239 -2.54 -18.72 32.76
CA LYS A 239 -1.78 -18.09 33.86
C LYS A 239 -1.86 -16.56 33.79
N ARG A 240 -1.65 -15.99 32.59
CA ARG A 240 -1.73 -14.54 32.37
C ARG A 240 -3.14 -14.00 32.61
N LEU A 241 -4.17 -14.63 32.05
CA LEU A 241 -5.57 -14.20 32.21
C LEU A 241 -6.04 -14.23 33.66
N VAL A 242 -5.64 -15.26 34.42
CA VAL A 242 -5.95 -15.35 35.86
C VAL A 242 -5.21 -14.26 36.63
N SER A 243 -3.89 -14.10 36.41
CA SER A 243 -3.10 -13.07 37.10
C SER A 243 -3.56 -11.64 36.81
N SER A 244 -4.13 -11.40 35.62
CA SER A 244 -4.63 -10.09 35.19
C SER A 244 -6.13 -9.89 35.44
N ASN A 245 -6.82 -10.86 36.05
CA ASN A 245 -8.27 -10.85 36.25
C ASN A 245 -9.10 -10.61 34.97
N LEU A 246 -8.65 -11.18 33.85
CA LEU A 246 -9.27 -11.03 32.53
C LEU A 246 -9.95 -12.32 32.03
N PHE A 247 -9.89 -13.40 32.80
CA PHE A 247 -10.42 -14.71 32.38
C PHE A 247 -11.90 -14.65 32.01
N GLU A 248 -12.77 -14.10 32.85
CA GLU A 248 -14.21 -14.04 32.58
C GLU A 248 -14.54 -13.20 31.35
N GLN A 249 -13.82 -12.09 31.13
CA GLN A 249 -14.00 -11.26 29.95
C GLN A 249 -13.57 -12.00 28.68
N TYR A 250 -12.47 -12.75 28.74
CA TYR A 250 -12.00 -13.56 27.63
C TYR A 250 -12.97 -14.71 27.32
N LYS A 251 -13.48 -15.39 28.36
CA LYS A 251 -14.46 -16.46 28.25
C LYS A 251 -15.74 -15.95 27.58
N ARG A 252 -16.27 -14.79 28.01
CA ARG A 252 -17.45 -14.16 27.38
C ARG A 252 -17.26 -13.97 25.87
N VAL A 253 -16.09 -13.52 25.41
CA VAL A 253 -15.84 -13.38 23.97
C VAL A 253 -15.91 -14.72 23.23
N ILE A 254 -15.45 -15.82 23.83
CA ILE A 254 -15.57 -17.17 23.24
C ILE A 254 -17.03 -17.63 23.27
N ASP A 255 -17.73 -17.46 24.39
CA ASP A 255 -19.14 -17.83 24.53
C ASP A 255 -20.01 -17.08 23.50
N ASP A 256 -19.81 -15.77 23.35
CA ASP A 256 -20.48 -14.92 22.35
C ASP A 256 -20.19 -15.42 20.92
N GLN A 257 -18.94 -15.83 20.63
CA GLN A 257 -18.58 -16.38 19.33
C GLN A 257 -19.25 -17.74 19.07
N GLU A 258 -19.38 -18.57 20.09
CA GLU A 258 -20.08 -19.86 19.99
C GLU A 258 -21.59 -19.64 19.76
N GLU A 259 -22.22 -18.76 20.53
CA GLU A 259 -23.65 -18.41 20.40
C GLU A 259 -23.97 -17.80 19.03
N MET A 260 -23.09 -16.94 18.51
CA MET A 260 -23.22 -16.36 17.18
C MET A 260 -22.90 -17.34 16.03
N GLY A 261 -22.49 -18.57 16.35
CA GLY A 261 -22.11 -19.58 15.37
C GLY A 261 -20.85 -19.24 14.58
N VAL A 262 -19.97 -18.40 15.14
CA VAL A 262 -18.65 -18.06 14.56
C VAL A 262 -17.68 -19.22 14.74
N ILE A 263 -17.78 -19.91 15.87
CA ILE A 263 -17.00 -21.11 16.23
C ILE A 263 -17.96 -22.24 16.58
N GLU A 264 -17.47 -23.47 16.52
CA GLU A 264 -18.21 -24.66 16.96
C GLU A 264 -17.32 -25.60 17.76
N LYS A 265 -17.90 -26.26 18.77
CA LYS A 265 -17.25 -27.36 19.48
C LYS A 265 -17.11 -28.56 18.55
N ILE A 266 -15.97 -29.25 18.62
CA ILE A 266 -15.68 -30.41 17.78
C ILE A 266 -15.17 -31.60 18.58
N ASP A 267 -15.37 -32.78 18.01
CA ASP A 267 -14.62 -33.98 18.38
C ASP A 267 -13.28 -33.96 17.64
N PRO A 268 -12.12 -33.87 18.32
CA PRO A 268 -10.83 -33.81 17.67
C PRO A 268 -10.49 -35.05 16.84
N GLN A 269 -11.16 -36.19 17.08
CA GLN A 269 -10.97 -37.43 16.33
C GLN A 269 -11.72 -37.43 14.98
N LYS A 270 -12.72 -36.58 14.82
CA LYS A 270 -13.48 -36.44 13.58
C LYS A 270 -12.88 -35.31 12.74
N MET A 271 -12.77 -35.56 11.43
CA MET A 271 -12.25 -34.59 10.46
C MET A 271 -13.24 -34.44 9.33
N THR A 272 -13.47 -33.20 8.89
CA THR A 272 -14.27 -32.89 7.71
C THR A 272 -13.40 -32.56 6.49
N GLY A 273 -12.15 -32.18 6.72
CA GLY A 273 -11.18 -31.83 5.67
C GLY A 273 -9.99 -32.79 5.58
N THR A 274 -9.07 -32.49 4.65
CA THR A 274 -7.81 -33.23 4.48
C THR A 274 -6.65 -32.67 5.31
N ARG A 275 -6.83 -31.50 5.93
CA ARG A 275 -5.79 -30.78 6.67
C ARG A 275 -6.27 -30.40 8.06
N VAL A 276 -5.40 -30.54 9.05
CA VAL A 276 -5.67 -30.18 10.45
C VAL A 276 -4.56 -29.27 10.95
N SER A 277 -4.95 -28.16 11.57
CA SER A 277 -4.01 -27.27 12.25
C SER A 277 -4.68 -26.62 13.45
N TYR A 278 -3.93 -26.54 14.55
CA TYR A 278 -4.29 -25.84 15.77
C TYR A 278 -3.62 -24.46 15.76
N ILE A 279 -4.42 -23.40 15.75
CA ILE A 279 -3.95 -22.02 15.82
C ILE A 279 -3.99 -21.54 17.28
N PRO A 280 -2.84 -21.20 17.89
CA PRO A 280 -2.83 -20.62 19.22
C PRO A 280 -3.45 -19.21 19.18
N HIS A 281 -4.06 -18.80 20.28
CA HIS A 281 -4.68 -17.48 20.39
C HIS A 281 -4.19 -16.69 21.60
N GLN A 282 -4.38 -15.38 21.57
CA GLN A 282 -3.99 -14.48 22.64
C GLN A 282 -4.92 -13.28 22.77
N ALA A 283 -4.92 -12.68 23.96
CA ALA A 283 -5.58 -11.42 24.23
C ALA A 283 -4.76 -10.24 23.69
N VAL A 284 -5.40 -9.39 22.90
CA VAL A 284 -4.95 -8.02 22.62
C VAL A 284 -5.83 -7.09 23.44
N ILE A 285 -5.21 -6.33 24.34
CA ILE A 285 -5.91 -5.41 25.24
C ILE A 285 -5.78 -4.01 24.64
N THR A 286 -6.90 -3.35 24.43
CA THR A 286 -6.95 -1.94 23.99
C THR A 286 -7.65 -1.12 25.08
N PRO A 287 -6.91 -0.63 26.10
CA PRO A 287 -7.49 0.01 27.29
C PRO A 287 -8.29 1.27 26.98
N SER A 288 -7.97 1.96 25.87
CA SER A 288 -8.61 3.20 25.43
C SER A 288 -9.96 3.01 24.75
N LYS A 289 -10.35 1.77 24.37
CA LYS A 289 -11.67 1.50 23.77
C LYS A 289 -12.71 1.22 24.86
N ILE A 290 -13.81 1.97 24.82
CA ILE A 290 -14.91 1.89 25.78
C ILE A 290 -15.67 0.56 25.64
N THR A 291 -15.87 0.08 24.40
CA THR A 291 -16.80 -1.01 24.08
C THR A 291 -16.17 -2.41 24.03
N THR A 292 -14.87 -2.55 23.75
CA THR A 292 -14.22 -3.87 23.67
C THR A 292 -12.78 -3.81 24.20
N LYS A 293 -12.64 -4.00 25.51
CA LYS A 293 -11.34 -3.96 26.22
C LYS A 293 -10.41 -5.10 25.81
N ILE A 294 -10.94 -6.24 25.38
CA ILE A 294 -10.19 -7.44 24.98
C ILE A 294 -10.61 -7.92 23.60
N ARG A 295 -9.65 -8.13 22.71
CA ARG A 295 -9.84 -8.82 21.41
C ARG A 295 -9.04 -10.12 21.41
N ILE A 296 -9.62 -11.18 20.87
CA ILE A 296 -8.93 -12.46 20.67
C ILE A 296 -8.28 -12.45 19.29
N VAL A 297 -6.97 -12.67 19.23
CA VAL A 297 -6.22 -12.78 17.99
C VAL A 297 -5.60 -14.16 17.89
N ASN A 298 -5.79 -14.82 16.74
CA ASN A 298 -5.19 -16.11 16.45
C ASN A 298 -3.84 -15.92 15.73
N ASP A 299 -2.86 -16.73 16.08
CA ASP A 299 -1.55 -16.73 15.45
C ASP A 299 -1.46 -17.87 14.41
N ALA A 300 -1.95 -17.59 13.20
CA ALA A 300 -1.84 -18.48 12.04
C ALA A 300 -0.43 -18.54 11.42
N SER A 301 0.53 -17.81 12.01
CA SER A 301 1.95 -17.87 11.65
C SER A 301 2.75 -18.82 12.55
N ALA A 302 2.11 -19.37 13.59
CA ALA A 302 2.71 -20.35 14.49
C ALA A 302 3.11 -21.63 13.74
N LYS A 303 4.30 -22.14 14.04
CA LYS A 303 4.82 -23.44 13.58
C LYS A 303 5.85 -23.98 14.56
N THR A 304 5.99 -25.29 14.61
CA THR A 304 6.83 -25.98 15.61
C THR A 304 8.19 -26.40 15.02
N GLY A 305 8.26 -26.83 13.75
CA GLY A 305 9.49 -27.24 13.06
C GLY A 305 9.99 -26.31 11.95
N LYS A 306 11.24 -26.52 11.51
CA LYS A 306 11.83 -25.85 10.32
C LYS A 306 11.32 -26.41 8.99
N THR A 307 10.82 -27.65 9.00
CA THR A 307 10.35 -28.40 7.82
C THR A 307 8.82 -28.37 7.66
N GLU A 308 8.12 -27.87 8.67
CA GLU A 308 6.67 -27.66 8.64
C GLU A 308 6.37 -26.20 8.29
N HIS A 309 5.18 -25.97 7.75
CA HIS A 309 4.72 -24.66 7.33
C HIS A 309 3.56 -24.21 8.21
N SER A 310 3.52 -22.91 8.51
CA SER A 310 2.37 -22.32 9.19
C SER A 310 1.18 -22.21 8.22
N LEU A 311 -0.03 -22.02 8.75
CA LEU A 311 -1.22 -21.80 7.92
C LEU A 311 -1.00 -20.63 6.96
N ASN A 312 -0.47 -19.50 7.44
CA ASN A 312 -0.19 -18.35 6.60
C ASN A 312 0.86 -18.61 5.49
N GLU A 313 1.80 -19.53 5.69
CA GLU A 313 2.77 -19.89 4.66
C GLU A 313 2.15 -20.75 3.56
N CYS A 314 1.16 -21.58 3.90
CA CYS A 314 0.43 -22.45 2.99
C CYS A 314 -0.63 -21.72 2.13
N LEU A 315 -0.98 -20.48 2.48
CA LEU A 315 -2.03 -19.72 1.80
C LEU A 315 -1.46 -18.60 0.94
N LEU A 316 -2.12 -18.35 -0.20
CA LEU A 316 -1.91 -17.14 -0.99
C LEU A 316 -2.51 -15.97 -0.21
N ARG A 317 -1.75 -14.88 -0.07
CA ARG A 317 -2.26 -13.65 0.57
C ARG A 317 -3.43 -13.06 -0.23
N GLY A 318 -3.36 -13.14 -1.56
CA GLY A 318 -4.23 -12.44 -2.47
C GLY A 318 -3.94 -10.94 -2.56
N PRO A 319 -4.55 -10.26 -3.54
CA PRO A 319 -4.29 -8.86 -3.81
C PRO A 319 -4.67 -7.98 -2.61
N VAL A 320 -3.92 -6.89 -2.43
CA VAL A 320 -4.30 -5.85 -1.48
C VAL A 320 -5.40 -5.00 -2.11
N ILE A 321 -6.65 -5.37 -1.84
CA ILE A 321 -7.84 -4.64 -2.28
C ILE A 321 -8.18 -3.57 -1.23
N LEU A 322 -7.30 -2.58 -1.08
CA LEU A 322 -7.55 -1.41 -0.25
C LEU A 322 -7.50 -0.16 -1.13
N PRO A 323 -8.51 0.72 -1.06
CA PRO A 323 -8.44 1.99 -1.77
C PRO A 323 -7.29 2.85 -1.24
N ASN A 324 -6.79 3.73 -2.11
CA ASN A 324 -5.78 4.69 -1.74
C ASN A 324 -6.35 5.68 -0.71
N ILE A 325 -5.76 5.73 0.49
CA ILE A 325 -6.20 6.62 1.58
C ILE A 325 -6.25 8.08 1.14
N CYS A 326 -5.25 8.56 0.38
CA CYS A 326 -5.27 9.93 -0.17
C CYS A 326 -6.48 10.12 -1.09
N GLY A 327 -6.78 9.15 -1.95
CA GLY A 327 -7.95 9.17 -2.83
C GLY A 327 -9.27 9.20 -2.05
N MET A 328 -9.38 8.41 -0.99
CA MET A 328 -10.56 8.40 -0.10
C MET A 328 -10.73 9.74 0.61
N LEU A 329 -9.63 10.31 1.13
CA LEU A 329 -9.64 11.62 1.77
C LEU A 329 -9.93 12.75 0.78
N LEU A 330 -9.52 12.66 -0.48
CA LEU A 330 -9.91 13.62 -1.51
C LEU A 330 -11.41 13.50 -1.82
N ARG A 331 -11.94 12.27 -1.95
CA ARG A 331 -13.38 12.03 -2.14
C ARG A 331 -14.24 12.48 -0.96
N PHE A 332 -13.73 12.34 0.26
CA PHE A 332 -14.35 12.89 1.47
C PHE A 332 -14.63 14.40 1.34
N HIS A 333 -13.81 15.15 0.60
CA HIS A 333 -13.97 16.60 0.42
C HIS A 333 -14.78 17.01 -0.82
N ILE A 334 -15.36 16.08 -1.58
CA ILE A 334 -16.09 16.41 -2.82
C ILE A 334 -17.42 17.11 -2.54
N TYR A 335 -18.18 16.65 -1.55
CA TYR A 335 -19.52 17.13 -1.25
C TYR A 335 -19.66 17.59 0.21
N PRO A 336 -20.63 18.49 0.52
CA PRO A 336 -20.75 19.10 1.85
C PRO A 336 -21.28 18.15 2.93
N ILE A 337 -21.88 17.03 2.57
CA ILE A 337 -22.39 16.05 3.53
C ILE A 337 -21.58 14.78 3.41
N VAL A 338 -21.22 14.20 4.55
CA VAL A 338 -20.53 12.90 4.61
C VAL A 338 -21.35 11.94 5.43
N LEU A 339 -21.44 10.69 4.96
CA LEU A 339 -21.91 9.54 5.72
C LEU A 339 -20.74 8.62 6.03
N VAL A 340 -20.69 8.13 7.26
CA VAL A 340 -19.75 7.10 7.71
C VAL A 340 -20.52 5.97 8.35
N ALA A 341 -20.00 4.75 8.24
CA ALA A 341 -20.46 3.59 8.99
C ALA A 341 -19.39 2.50 9.03
N ASP A 342 -19.59 1.54 9.95
CA ASP A 342 -18.73 0.37 10.17
C ASP A 342 -19.49 -0.91 9.82
N ILE A 343 -18.80 -1.89 9.24
CA ILE A 343 -19.33 -3.22 8.98
C ILE A 343 -19.18 -4.05 10.24
N GLU A 344 -20.31 -4.39 10.86
CA GLU A 344 -20.33 -5.13 12.12
C GLU A 344 -19.55 -6.44 12.00
N LYS A 345 -18.39 -6.51 12.68
CA LYS A 345 -17.53 -7.70 12.73
C LYS A 345 -17.20 -8.24 11.33
N ALA A 346 -16.83 -7.37 10.38
CA ALA A 346 -16.69 -7.66 8.95
C ALA A 346 -16.08 -9.03 8.59
N PHE A 347 -14.91 -9.40 9.14
CA PHE A 347 -14.29 -10.71 8.87
C PHE A 347 -15.15 -11.91 9.26
N LEU A 348 -15.94 -11.78 10.32
CA LEU A 348 -16.86 -12.79 10.82
C LEU A 348 -18.19 -12.80 10.05
N GLN A 349 -18.30 -12.08 8.93
CA GLN A 349 -19.45 -12.17 8.03
C GLN A 349 -19.20 -13.06 6.81
N VAL A 350 -17.95 -13.51 6.61
CA VAL A 350 -17.59 -14.47 5.56
C VAL A 350 -17.42 -15.85 6.20
N ASP A 351 -18.20 -16.80 5.72
CA ASP A 351 -18.15 -18.18 6.19
C ASP A 351 -16.96 -18.93 5.55
N LEU A 352 -16.41 -19.87 6.29
CA LEU A 352 -15.39 -20.79 5.84
C LEU A 352 -16.05 -22.11 5.48
N ARG A 353 -15.83 -22.55 4.23
CA ARG A 353 -16.27 -23.86 3.74
C ARG A 353 -15.80 -24.99 4.66
N GLU A 354 -16.67 -25.97 4.87
CA GLU A 354 -16.50 -27.02 5.87
C GLU A 354 -15.20 -27.83 5.72
N GLU A 355 -14.76 -28.03 4.49
CA GLU A 355 -13.54 -28.78 4.13
C GLU A 355 -12.26 -28.11 4.63
N ASP A 356 -12.30 -26.80 4.89
CA ASP A 356 -11.15 -26.02 5.32
C ASP A 356 -11.20 -25.66 6.83
N ARG A 357 -12.32 -25.90 7.53
CA ARG A 357 -12.52 -25.47 8.94
C ARG A 357 -11.52 -26.09 9.91
N ASP A 358 -11.13 -27.34 9.68
CA ASP A 358 -10.17 -28.07 10.54
C ASP A 358 -8.75 -27.48 10.54
N THR A 359 -8.47 -26.54 9.64
CA THR A 359 -7.19 -25.79 9.62
C THR A 359 -7.16 -24.65 10.64
N THR A 360 -8.29 -24.37 11.28
CA THR A 360 -8.48 -23.27 12.23
C THR A 360 -8.86 -23.74 13.63
N ARG A 361 -8.50 -24.98 14.00
CA ARG A 361 -8.82 -25.51 15.33
C ARG A 361 -8.12 -24.69 16.40
N PHE A 362 -8.72 -24.56 17.58
CA PHE A 362 -8.05 -23.99 18.74
C PHE A 362 -8.55 -24.63 20.03
N LEU A 363 -7.81 -24.42 21.12
CA LEU A 363 -8.01 -25.09 22.39
C LEU A 363 -8.49 -24.09 23.45
N TRP A 364 -9.49 -24.47 24.23
CA TRP A 364 -9.98 -23.69 25.37
C TRP A 364 -10.24 -24.60 26.58
N VAL A 365 -10.65 -24.03 27.72
CA VAL A 365 -10.96 -24.76 28.96
C VAL A 365 -12.36 -24.44 29.47
N LYS A 366 -13.03 -25.39 30.14
CA LYS A 366 -14.37 -25.16 30.73
C LYS A 366 -14.30 -24.21 31.91
N ASN A 367 -13.35 -24.42 32.81
CA ASN A 367 -13.13 -23.59 34.00
C ASN A 367 -11.63 -23.31 34.24
N LYS A 368 -11.33 -22.29 35.05
CA LYS A 368 -9.94 -21.83 35.29
C LYS A 368 -9.23 -22.64 36.38
N GLU A 369 -9.99 -23.27 37.27
CA GLU A 369 -9.53 -23.98 38.46
C GLU A 369 -8.80 -25.28 38.10
N GLU A 370 -9.29 -26.02 37.11
CA GLU A 370 -8.73 -27.30 36.67
C GLU A 370 -7.58 -27.15 35.66
N GLY A 371 -7.31 -25.93 35.18
CA GLY A 371 -6.22 -25.65 34.24
C GLY A 371 -6.31 -26.47 32.94
N VAL A 372 -5.18 -26.86 32.36
CA VAL A 372 -5.15 -27.66 31.12
C VAL A 372 -5.11 -29.15 31.44
N ALA A 373 -6.26 -29.67 31.88
CA ALA A 373 -6.54 -31.09 32.10
C ALA A 373 -7.38 -31.67 30.94
N SER A 374 -7.28 -32.99 30.71
CA SER A 374 -7.89 -33.66 29.56
C SER A 374 -9.42 -33.55 29.53
N ASP A 375 -10.06 -33.62 30.70
CA ASP A 375 -11.50 -33.49 30.93
C ASP A 375 -11.99 -32.04 30.96
N ASN A 376 -11.09 -31.08 31.20
CA ASN A 376 -11.37 -29.64 31.16
C ASN A 376 -11.17 -29.03 29.75
N LEU A 377 -10.50 -29.73 28.83
CA LEU A 377 -10.15 -29.21 27.51
C LEU A 377 -11.35 -29.21 26.56
N ILE A 378 -11.56 -28.08 25.87
CA ILE A 378 -12.55 -27.92 24.80
C ILE A 378 -11.82 -27.69 23.48
N PHE A 379 -12.27 -28.37 22.44
CA PHE A 379 -11.77 -28.23 21.08
C PHE A 379 -12.77 -27.43 20.27
N TYR A 380 -12.34 -26.30 19.75
CA TYR A 380 -13.13 -25.45 18.87
C TYR A 380 -12.50 -25.42 17.47
N ARG A 381 -13.29 -25.05 16.47
CA ARG A 381 -12.80 -24.58 15.17
C ARG A 381 -13.66 -23.41 14.68
N PHE A 382 -13.12 -22.58 13.80
CA PHE A 382 -13.89 -21.49 13.20
C PHE A 382 -14.78 -22.01 12.07
N LYS A 383 -16.03 -21.54 12.06
CA LYS A 383 -16.95 -21.64 10.91
C LYS A 383 -16.79 -20.45 9.97
N ARG A 384 -16.14 -19.38 10.42
CA ARG A 384 -15.98 -18.11 9.69
C ARG A 384 -14.52 -17.70 9.57
N LYS A 385 -14.22 -16.74 8.69
CA LYS A 385 -12.85 -16.28 8.47
C LYS A 385 -12.31 -15.58 9.72
N ALA A 386 -11.32 -16.21 10.36
CA ALA A 386 -10.75 -15.72 11.61
C ALA A 386 -9.76 -14.56 11.39
N PHE A 387 -9.64 -13.69 12.39
CA PHE A 387 -8.55 -12.71 12.47
C PHE A 387 -7.19 -13.41 12.62
N GLY A 388 -6.17 -12.87 11.95
CA GLY A 388 -4.78 -13.36 11.99
C GLY A 388 -4.39 -14.27 10.83
N VAL A 389 -5.33 -14.65 9.96
CA VAL A 389 -5.06 -15.41 8.73
C VAL A 389 -4.76 -14.44 7.57
N ILE A 390 -3.68 -14.70 6.83
CA ILE A 390 -3.11 -13.78 5.83
C ILE A 390 -4.07 -13.43 4.69
N SER A 391 -4.95 -14.37 4.31
CA SER A 391 -5.90 -14.21 3.21
C SER A 391 -7.25 -13.61 3.63
N SER A 392 -7.54 -13.48 4.93
CA SER A 392 -8.83 -12.98 5.41
C SER A 392 -9.16 -11.56 4.89
N PRO A 393 -8.20 -10.59 4.85
CA PRO A 393 -8.47 -9.25 4.29
C PRO A 393 -8.84 -9.26 2.82
N PHE A 394 -8.10 -10.02 2.02
CA PHE A 394 -8.40 -10.21 0.60
C PHE A 394 -9.80 -10.80 0.40
N LEU A 395 -10.11 -11.90 1.11
CA LEU A 395 -11.39 -12.59 0.96
C LEU A 395 -12.57 -11.70 1.35
N LEU A 396 -12.47 -10.93 2.43
CA LEU A 396 -13.52 -9.98 2.82
C LEU A 396 -13.80 -8.96 1.71
N ALA A 397 -12.74 -8.31 1.21
CA ALA A 397 -12.88 -7.32 0.15
C ALA A 397 -13.41 -7.91 -1.16
N ALA A 398 -12.94 -9.11 -1.54
CA ALA A 398 -13.40 -9.82 -2.72
C ALA A 398 -14.90 -10.20 -2.62
N VAL A 399 -15.36 -10.66 -1.45
CA VAL A 399 -16.78 -10.95 -1.19
C VAL A 399 -17.63 -9.70 -1.32
N ILE A 400 -17.21 -8.57 -0.74
CA ILE A 400 -17.98 -7.32 -0.81
C ILE A 400 -18.11 -6.85 -2.27
N ARG A 401 -17.02 -6.85 -3.03
CA ARG A 401 -17.04 -6.46 -4.45
C ARG A 401 -17.92 -7.40 -5.28
N HIS A 402 -17.75 -8.71 -5.11
CA HIS A 402 -18.58 -9.71 -5.76
C HIS A 402 -20.06 -9.53 -5.41
N HIS A 403 -20.38 -9.26 -4.14
CA HIS A 403 -21.75 -9.02 -3.71
C HIS A 403 -22.36 -7.80 -4.39
N PHE A 404 -21.62 -6.70 -4.51
CA PHE A 404 -22.10 -5.51 -5.22
C PHE A 404 -22.39 -5.79 -6.69
N ASP A 405 -21.48 -6.49 -7.36
CA ASP A 405 -21.65 -6.84 -8.78
C ASP A 405 -22.87 -7.76 -9.00
N GLU A 406 -23.11 -8.71 -8.08
CA GLU A 406 -24.30 -9.56 -8.10
C GLU A 406 -25.58 -8.77 -7.75
N PHE A 407 -25.52 -7.85 -6.79
CA PHE A 407 -26.68 -7.05 -6.39
C PHE A 407 -27.17 -6.15 -7.53
N VAL A 408 -26.26 -5.49 -8.26
CA VAL A 408 -26.63 -4.64 -9.40
C VAL A 408 -27.41 -5.41 -10.47
N LYS A 409 -27.05 -6.68 -10.71
CA LYS A 409 -27.75 -7.53 -11.68
C LYS A 409 -29.20 -7.83 -11.29
N LEU A 410 -29.53 -7.74 -10.00
CA LEU A 410 -30.90 -7.97 -9.49
C LEU A 410 -31.82 -6.76 -9.66
N VAL A 411 -31.27 -5.56 -9.90
CA VAL A 411 -32.08 -4.34 -10.06
C VAL A 411 -32.69 -4.32 -11.46
N GLU A 412 -34.01 -4.47 -11.57
CA GLU A 412 -34.71 -4.57 -12.86
C GLU A 412 -34.77 -3.23 -13.61
N ASP A 413 -35.10 -2.14 -12.89
CA ASP A 413 -35.23 -0.82 -13.49
C ASP A 413 -33.86 -0.28 -13.96
N PRO A 414 -33.70 0.10 -15.25
CA PRO A 414 -32.41 0.55 -15.77
C PRO A 414 -31.86 1.82 -15.13
N VAL A 415 -32.74 2.73 -14.70
CA VAL A 415 -32.34 4.01 -14.10
C VAL A 415 -31.84 3.77 -12.68
N GLU A 416 -32.61 3.00 -11.89
CA GLU A 416 -32.22 2.57 -10.55
C GLU A 416 -30.94 1.72 -10.58
N ARG A 417 -30.80 0.83 -11.57
CA ARG A 417 -29.59 0.01 -11.76
C ARG A 417 -28.37 0.89 -12.01
N GLY A 418 -28.48 1.88 -12.89
CA GLY A 418 -27.39 2.81 -13.18
C GLY A 418 -26.97 3.63 -11.96
N TRP A 419 -27.94 4.13 -11.19
CA TRP A 419 -27.67 4.84 -9.95
C TRP A 419 -27.07 3.93 -8.87
N THR A 420 -27.60 2.71 -8.70
CA THR A 420 -27.10 1.71 -7.75
C THR A 420 -25.65 1.33 -8.06
N GLN A 421 -25.33 1.04 -9.33
CA GLN A 421 -23.97 0.75 -9.76
C GLN A 421 -23.02 1.91 -9.40
N LYS A 422 -23.42 3.15 -9.70
CA LYS A 422 -22.63 4.34 -9.38
C LYS A 422 -22.35 4.46 -7.88
N VAL A 423 -23.36 4.28 -7.03
CA VAL A 423 -23.19 4.34 -5.56
C VAL A 423 -22.29 3.22 -5.07
N LEU A 424 -22.47 2.00 -5.56
CA LEU A 424 -21.66 0.85 -5.13
C LEU A 424 -20.21 0.96 -5.59
N ASP A 425 -19.94 1.52 -6.77
CA ASP A 425 -18.57 1.81 -7.21
C ASP A 425 -17.92 2.91 -6.36
N GLU A 426 -18.68 3.95 -5.97
CA GLU A 426 -18.20 4.95 -5.00
C GLU A 426 -17.84 4.28 -3.66
N VAL A 427 -18.62 3.31 -3.19
CA VAL A 427 -18.28 2.56 -1.96
C VAL A 427 -17.08 1.64 -2.16
N LYS A 428 -16.92 0.97 -3.31
CA LYS A 428 -15.73 0.16 -3.62
C LYS A 428 -14.44 0.98 -3.52
N ASP A 429 -14.52 2.27 -3.83
CA ASP A 429 -13.40 3.21 -3.76
C ASP A 429 -13.27 3.89 -2.39
N ASN A 430 -14.24 3.73 -1.49
CA ASN A 430 -14.25 4.40 -0.18
C ASN A 430 -14.49 3.46 1.02
N ILE A 431 -14.36 2.14 0.82
CA ILE A 431 -14.35 1.14 1.89
C ILE A 431 -12.91 0.76 2.27
N TYR A 432 -12.55 0.94 3.54
CA TYR A 432 -11.28 0.52 4.11
C TYR A 432 -11.51 -0.57 5.16
N VAL A 433 -11.37 -1.82 4.74
CA VAL A 433 -11.61 -3.01 5.56
C VAL A 433 -13.05 -3.05 6.09
N ASP A 434 -13.28 -2.55 7.30
CA ASP A 434 -14.56 -2.54 8.02
C ASP A 434 -15.25 -1.17 7.96
N ASN A 435 -14.50 -0.08 7.80
CA ASN A 435 -15.05 1.27 7.75
C ASN A 435 -15.31 1.69 6.30
N PHE A 436 -16.43 2.36 6.04
CA PHE A 436 -16.61 3.06 4.76
C PHE A 436 -17.09 4.49 4.97
N ILE A 437 -16.84 5.29 3.94
CA ILE A 437 -17.22 6.69 3.90
C ILE A 437 -17.85 6.98 2.55
N ILE A 438 -18.87 7.82 2.51
CA ILE A 438 -19.45 8.28 1.26
C ILE A 438 -19.86 9.74 1.38
N SER A 439 -19.56 10.51 0.34
CA SER A 439 -19.89 11.93 0.27
C SER A 439 -21.23 12.11 -0.44
N CYS A 440 -22.03 13.10 -0.04
CA CYS A 440 -23.40 13.28 -0.49
C CYS A 440 -23.67 14.75 -0.85
N GLU A 441 -24.25 14.98 -2.02
CA GLU A 441 -24.47 16.34 -2.53
C GLU A 441 -25.47 17.14 -1.69
N ASN A 442 -26.51 16.46 -1.21
CA ASN A 442 -27.57 17.03 -0.41
C ASN A 442 -28.23 15.96 0.48
N GLU A 443 -29.13 16.38 1.38
CA GLU A 443 -29.78 15.50 2.35
C GLU A 443 -30.57 14.37 1.69
N LYS A 444 -31.20 14.62 0.53
CA LYS A 444 -31.96 13.60 -0.20
C LYS A 444 -31.05 12.52 -0.78
N ASP A 445 -29.92 12.91 -1.35
CA ASP A 445 -28.90 11.96 -1.82
C ASP A 445 -28.37 11.10 -0.67
N ALA A 446 -28.11 11.72 0.49
CA ALA A 446 -27.65 11.03 1.68
C ALA A 446 -28.67 10.00 2.21
N GLU A 447 -29.95 10.37 2.32
CA GLU A 447 -31.03 9.45 2.69
C GLU A 447 -31.12 8.26 1.75
N ASN A 448 -31.11 8.52 0.43
CA ASN A 448 -31.21 7.48 -0.58
C ASN A 448 -30.01 6.52 -0.50
N LYS A 449 -28.78 7.05 -0.41
CA LYS A 449 -27.55 6.27 -0.22
C LYS A 449 -27.61 5.43 1.06
N TYR A 450 -28.06 6.00 2.18
CA TYR A 450 -28.23 5.27 3.45
C TYR A 450 -29.16 4.06 3.29
N HIS A 451 -30.35 4.26 2.72
CA HIS A 451 -31.33 3.18 2.55
C HIS A 451 -30.84 2.10 1.58
N LEU A 452 -30.22 2.50 0.46
CA LEU A 452 -29.63 1.56 -0.50
C LEU A 452 -28.55 0.72 0.18
N LEU A 453 -27.56 1.36 0.82
CA LEU A 453 -26.43 0.67 1.42
C LEU A 453 -26.88 -0.26 2.55
N LYS A 454 -27.79 0.20 3.41
CA LYS A 454 -28.39 -0.66 4.45
C LYS A 454 -29.02 -1.92 3.83
N THR A 455 -29.74 -1.78 2.72
CA THR A 455 -30.39 -2.89 2.01
C THR A 455 -29.38 -3.86 1.40
N VAL A 456 -28.42 -3.34 0.62
CA VAL A 456 -27.37 -4.11 -0.05
C VAL A 456 -26.61 -4.94 0.98
N PHE A 457 -26.01 -4.28 1.97
CA PHE A 457 -25.19 -4.93 2.98
C PHE A 457 -25.97 -5.92 3.86
N SER A 458 -27.22 -5.60 4.22
CA SER A 458 -28.08 -6.54 4.97
C SER A 458 -28.37 -7.81 4.17
N SER A 459 -28.48 -7.72 2.84
CA SER A 459 -28.78 -8.88 2.00
C SER A 459 -27.63 -9.90 1.96
N ALA A 460 -26.39 -9.47 2.24
CA ALA A 460 -25.21 -10.32 2.44
C ALA A 460 -24.93 -10.64 3.92
N SER A 461 -25.88 -10.36 4.83
CA SER A 461 -25.71 -10.48 6.28
C SER A 461 -24.56 -9.64 6.86
N MET A 462 -24.12 -8.59 6.15
CA MET A 462 -23.04 -7.69 6.56
C MET A 462 -23.61 -6.40 7.13
N ASN A 463 -24.24 -6.45 8.31
CA ASN A 463 -24.93 -5.28 8.86
C ASN A 463 -24.00 -4.06 9.02
N LEU A 464 -24.50 -2.88 8.62
CA LEU A 464 -23.82 -1.60 8.81
C LEU A 464 -24.28 -0.95 10.11
N ILE A 465 -23.33 -0.65 10.98
CA ILE A 465 -23.51 -0.03 12.30
C ILE A 465 -22.71 1.27 12.39
N GLU A 466 -22.84 1.98 13.51
CA GLU A 466 -22.13 3.23 13.79
C GLU A 466 -22.28 4.28 12.67
N TRP A 467 -23.50 4.43 12.17
CA TRP A 467 -23.86 5.45 11.20
C TRP A 467 -23.70 6.86 11.76
N GLY A 468 -23.02 7.71 11.00
CA GLY A 468 -22.85 9.11 11.35
C GLY A 468 -22.77 10.03 10.15
N SER A 469 -23.20 11.27 10.36
CA SER A 469 -23.02 12.38 9.44
C SER A 469 -22.56 13.65 10.15
N ASN A 470 -21.94 14.58 9.40
CA ASN A 470 -21.73 15.97 9.80
C ASN A 470 -23.04 16.79 9.82
N LYS A 471 -24.12 16.28 9.21
CA LYS A 471 -25.44 16.92 9.22
C LYS A 471 -26.34 16.32 10.31
N ASN A 472 -26.78 17.14 11.26
CA ASN A 472 -27.51 16.68 12.45
C ASN A 472 -28.89 16.10 12.13
N GLU A 473 -29.56 16.64 11.11
CA GLU A 473 -30.87 16.21 10.65
C GLU A 473 -30.82 14.75 10.17
N LEU A 474 -29.79 14.40 9.40
CA LEU A 474 -29.56 13.02 8.92
C LEU A 474 -29.29 12.04 10.06
N ASN A 475 -28.60 12.47 11.12
CA ASN A 475 -28.32 11.62 12.27
C ASN A 475 -29.61 11.14 12.96
N SER A 476 -30.73 11.84 12.80
CA SER A 476 -32.03 11.46 13.37
C SER A 476 -32.76 10.37 12.56
N ILE A 477 -32.30 10.11 11.33
CA ILE A 477 -32.90 9.12 10.41
C ILE A 477 -32.30 7.72 10.67
N PHE A 478 -31.09 7.66 11.21
CA PHE A 478 -30.44 6.41 11.54
C PHE A 478 -31.16 5.67 12.66
N SER A 479 -31.14 4.34 12.59
CA SER A 479 -31.69 3.52 13.66
C SER A 479 -30.97 3.83 14.98
N LYS A 480 -31.70 3.97 16.10
CA LYS A 480 -31.09 4.27 17.42
C LYS A 480 -30.02 3.25 17.84
N LYS A 481 -30.13 2.01 17.35
CA LYS A 481 -29.16 0.94 17.63
C LYS A 481 -27.87 1.14 16.83
N ASP A 482 -28.00 1.63 15.61
CA ASP A 482 -26.89 1.73 14.65
C ASP A 482 -26.31 3.15 14.60
N GLN A 483 -26.85 4.11 15.36
CA GLN A 483 -26.40 5.50 15.38
C GLN A 483 -25.07 5.65 16.14
N MET A 484 -24.10 6.34 15.52
CA MET A 484 -22.84 6.69 16.13
C MET A 484 -23.02 7.80 17.18
N LYS A 485 -22.51 7.54 18.38
CA LYS A 485 -22.66 8.43 19.54
C LYS A 485 -21.54 9.46 19.63
N GLU A 486 -20.34 9.09 19.22
CA GLU A 486 -19.18 9.97 19.23
C GLU A 486 -19.30 11.04 18.14
N ASN A 487 -19.10 12.30 18.55
CA ASN A 487 -19.01 13.42 17.62
C ASN A 487 -17.62 13.52 16.96
N CYS A 488 -16.58 13.11 17.69
CA CYS A 488 -15.20 13.07 17.19
C CYS A 488 -14.80 11.63 16.90
N ILE A 489 -14.44 11.33 15.66
CA ILE A 489 -14.04 9.99 15.22
C ILE A 489 -12.71 9.99 14.48
N ASN A 490 -12.08 8.81 14.41
CA ASN A 490 -10.89 8.62 13.60
C ASN A 490 -11.27 8.15 12.20
N ILE A 491 -10.95 8.96 11.19
CA ILE A 491 -11.09 8.64 9.77
C ILE A 491 -9.70 8.45 9.17
N PHE A 492 -9.39 7.21 8.81
CA PHE A 492 -8.15 6.82 8.14
C PHE A 492 -6.86 7.36 8.78
N GLY A 493 -6.83 7.56 10.10
CA GLY A 493 -5.68 8.09 10.84
C GLY A 493 -5.79 9.57 11.24
N LEU A 494 -6.85 10.26 10.81
CA LEU A 494 -7.14 11.66 11.11
C LEU A 494 -8.35 11.80 12.04
N GLN A 495 -8.40 12.85 12.84
CA GLN A 495 -9.52 13.10 13.74
C GLN A 495 -10.55 14.02 13.08
N TRP A 496 -11.77 13.55 12.88
CA TRP A 496 -12.87 14.36 12.35
C TRP A 496 -13.88 14.69 13.45
N ASP A 497 -14.13 15.98 13.66
CA ASP A 497 -15.25 16.49 14.45
C ASP A 497 -16.43 16.71 13.51
N ARG A 498 -17.46 15.86 13.60
CA ARG A 498 -18.65 15.90 12.74
C ARG A 498 -19.47 17.16 12.94
N GLY A 499 -19.64 17.60 14.19
CA GLY A 499 -20.45 18.75 14.53
C GLY A 499 -19.87 20.08 14.05
N LYS A 500 -18.54 20.19 14.00
CA LYS A 500 -17.83 21.35 13.41
C LYS A 500 -17.45 21.17 11.96
N ASP A 501 -17.54 19.93 11.47
CA ASP A 501 -16.99 19.47 10.21
C ASP A 501 -15.52 19.83 10.02
N THR A 502 -14.69 19.50 11.02
CA THR A 502 -13.25 19.81 10.99
C THR A 502 -12.40 18.55 11.09
N LEU A 503 -11.53 18.34 10.11
CA LEU A 503 -10.51 17.30 10.09
C LEU A 503 -9.22 17.81 10.72
N SER A 504 -8.63 17.05 11.63
CA SER A 504 -7.48 17.43 12.45
C SER A 504 -6.42 16.34 12.43
N VAL A 505 -5.15 16.74 12.34
CA VAL A 505 -4.01 15.84 12.55
C VAL A 505 -3.64 15.88 14.02
N ASN A 506 -3.60 14.71 14.67
CA ASN A 506 -3.16 14.62 16.06
C ASN A 506 -1.64 14.70 16.11
N LEU A 507 -1.11 15.89 16.37
CA LEU A 507 0.29 16.06 16.73
C LEU A 507 0.43 15.68 18.20
N ARG A 508 1.38 14.80 18.53
CA ARG A 508 1.70 14.47 19.93
C ARG A 508 2.20 15.70 20.67
N CYS A 509 1.26 16.48 21.20
CA CYS A 509 1.51 17.70 21.95
C CYS A 509 0.74 17.68 23.27
N ASP A 510 0.69 16.53 23.96
CA ASP A 510 0.00 16.44 25.24
C ASP A 510 0.94 16.06 26.38
N SER A 511 1.35 17.08 27.11
CA SER A 511 0.88 17.26 28.47
C SER A 511 1.05 18.73 28.85
N GLY A 512 0.07 19.31 29.54
CA GLY A 512 0.03 20.71 29.97
C GLY A 512 1.18 21.15 30.91
N GLU A 513 2.19 20.32 31.12
CA GLU A 513 3.53 20.76 31.53
C GLU A 513 4.27 21.16 30.26
N GLY A 514 4.15 22.45 29.94
CA GLY A 514 4.45 22.91 28.60
C GLY A 514 5.85 22.55 28.08
N VAL A 515 6.03 23.00 26.84
CA VAL A 515 7.31 23.41 26.24
C VAL A 515 8.06 24.49 27.09
N ARG A 516 7.74 24.62 28.39
CA ARG A 516 8.47 25.29 29.46
C ARG A 516 9.17 24.21 30.31
N GLY A 517 10.14 23.51 29.73
CA GLY A 517 10.96 22.54 30.46
C GLY A 517 11.74 21.58 29.56
N VAL A 518 11.23 21.30 28.36
CA VAL A 518 11.80 20.28 27.47
C VAL A 518 12.90 20.86 26.58
N CYS A 519 14.02 21.27 27.16
CA CYS A 519 15.29 21.36 26.43
C CYS A 519 16.34 20.38 27.03
N ASN A 520 16.08 19.79 28.19
CA ASN A 520 16.93 18.75 28.75
C ASN A 520 16.51 17.39 28.20
N GLY A 521 17.34 16.80 27.32
CA GLY A 521 17.19 15.40 26.91
C GLY A 521 16.55 15.15 25.54
N TRP A 522 16.44 16.15 24.66
CA TRP A 522 16.15 15.85 23.26
C TRP A 522 17.32 15.08 22.66
N THR A 523 16.99 14.05 21.89
CA THR A 523 17.94 13.24 21.14
C THR A 523 17.45 13.14 19.70
N LYS A 524 18.30 12.63 18.79
CA LYS A 524 17.85 12.34 17.42
C LYS A 524 16.63 11.43 17.40
N ARG A 525 16.55 10.46 18.32
CA ARG A 525 15.42 9.54 18.45
C ARG A 525 14.11 10.27 18.80
N THR A 526 14.14 11.21 19.75
CA THR A 526 12.92 11.91 20.17
C THR A 526 12.41 12.86 19.10
N ILE A 527 13.31 13.54 18.38
CA ILE A 527 12.96 14.40 17.23
C ILE A 527 12.32 13.56 16.12
N LEU A 528 12.95 12.45 15.73
CA LEU A 528 12.39 11.58 14.69
C LEU A 528 11.03 11.03 15.10
N SER A 529 10.87 10.59 16.35
CA SER A 529 9.59 10.12 16.87
C SER A 529 8.50 11.19 16.82
N TYR A 530 8.85 12.46 17.02
CA TYR A 530 7.90 13.57 16.92
C TYR A 530 7.49 13.81 15.48
N ILE A 531 8.46 13.93 14.56
CA ILE A 531 8.20 14.13 13.12
C ILE A 531 7.35 12.98 12.57
N ALA A 532 7.72 11.74 12.88
CA ALA A 532 7.01 10.54 12.44
C ALA A 532 5.62 10.36 13.10
N SER A 533 5.31 11.11 14.17
CA SER A 533 3.99 11.07 14.79
C SER A 533 2.94 11.87 14.01
N ALA A 534 3.36 12.81 13.16
CA ALA A 534 2.46 13.59 12.33
C ALA A 534 2.02 12.76 11.12
N PHE A 535 0.89 12.08 11.26
CA PHE A 535 0.27 11.34 10.16
C PHE A 535 -0.48 12.31 9.24
N ASP A 536 0.14 12.66 8.12
CA ASP A 536 -0.35 13.66 7.16
C ASP A 536 -0.48 13.06 5.74
N PRO A 537 -1.49 12.20 5.50
CA PRO A 537 -1.62 11.49 4.23
C PRO A 537 -1.89 12.41 3.02
N LEU A 538 -2.34 13.64 3.25
CA LEU A 538 -2.58 14.62 2.18
C LEU A 538 -1.39 15.58 1.98
N GLY A 539 -0.36 15.51 2.84
CA GLY A 539 0.78 16.41 2.80
C GLY A 539 0.46 17.86 3.19
N LEU A 540 -0.68 18.14 3.83
CA LEU A 540 -1.16 19.48 4.18
C LEU A 540 -0.25 20.19 5.21
N LEU A 541 0.37 19.41 6.10
CA LEU A 541 1.33 19.88 7.09
C LEU A 541 2.76 19.86 6.58
N THR A 542 3.03 19.43 5.34
CA THR A 542 4.40 19.39 4.78
C THR A 542 5.16 20.71 4.96
N PRO A 543 4.60 21.90 4.65
CA PRO A 543 5.32 23.17 4.84
C PRO A 543 5.72 23.42 6.31
N ILE A 544 4.96 22.85 7.24
CA ILE A 544 5.15 22.95 8.68
C ILE A 544 6.18 21.90 9.15
N LEU A 545 6.20 20.70 8.55
CA LEU A 545 7.10 19.60 8.94
C LEU A 545 8.49 19.69 8.30
N VAL A 546 8.64 20.35 7.15
CA VAL A 546 9.91 20.48 6.41
C VAL A 546 11.05 21.05 7.28
N PRO A 547 10.87 22.14 8.04
CA PRO A 547 11.93 22.64 8.93
C PRO A 547 12.40 21.61 9.96
N ALA A 548 11.49 20.79 10.50
CA ALA A 548 11.84 19.72 11.44
C ALA A 548 12.59 18.57 10.74
N LYS A 549 12.22 18.22 9.51
CA LYS A 549 12.95 17.25 8.67
C LYS A 549 14.37 17.75 8.32
N ILE A 550 14.52 19.05 8.02
CA ILE A 550 15.84 19.69 7.79
C ILE A 550 16.70 19.64 9.05
N LEU A 551 16.14 20.00 10.20
CA LEU A 551 16.84 19.85 11.49
C LEU A 551 17.36 18.43 11.65
N PHE A 552 16.50 17.42 11.49
CA PHE A 552 16.92 16.03 11.64
C PHE A 552 18.06 15.63 10.69
N GLN A 553 18.07 16.16 9.46
CA GLN A 553 19.17 15.98 8.52
C GLN A 553 20.47 16.63 9.01
N GLU A 554 20.40 17.83 9.57
CA GLU A 554 21.57 18.54 10.13
C GLU A 554 22.17 17.79 11.32
N LEU A 555 21.35 17.18 12.18
CA LEU A 555 21.82 16.36 13.30
C LEU A 555 22.57 15.12 12.83
N TRP A 556 22.15 14.56 11.71
CA TRP A 556 22.85 13.46 11.05
C TRP A 556 24.21 13.91 10.51
N LYS A 557 24.26 15.03 9.79
CA LYS A 557 25.51 15.61 9.26
C LYS A 557 26.50 15.98 10.37
N SER A 558 26.00 16.36 11.54
CA SER A 558 26.80 16.77 12.68
C SER A 558 27.37 15.60 13.51
N GLY A 559 27.08 14.35 13.13
CA GLY A 559 27.68 13.17 13.76
C GLY A 559 27.14 12.79 15.14
N TYR A 560 26.01 13.33 15.58
CA TYR A 560 25.36 12.88 16.83
C TYR A 560 25.05 11.38 16.75
N SER A 561 25.01 10.67 17.88
CA SER A 561 24.41 9.34 18.01
C SER A 561 22.91 9.43 18.26
N TRP A 562 22.19 8.30 18.24
CA TRP A 562 20.72 8.27 18.38
C TRP A 562 20.22 8.84 19.70
N ASP A 563 20.95 8.58 20.78
CA ASP A 563 20.58 8.88 22.15
C ASP A 563 21.47 9.98 22.78
N ASP A 564 22.30 10.64 21.96
CA ASP A 564 23.08 11.79 22.39
C ASP A 564 22.13 12.97 22.68
N THR A 565 22.29 13.54 23.87
CA THR A 565 21.58 14.76 24.25
C THR A 565 22.08 15.93 23.42
N LEU A 566 21.15 16.66 22.80
CA LEU A 566 21.47 17.82 21.97
C LEU A 566 22.00 18.96 22.85
N SER A 567 23.15 19.52 22.50
CA SER A 567 23.79 20.61 23.25
C SER A 567 23.07 21.95 23.00
N HIS A 568 22.71 22.67 24.07
CA HIS A 568 21.99 23.96 24.04
C HIS A 568 22.65 25.11 23.24
N ASN A 569 23.90 24.94 22.79
CA ASN A 569 24.75 26.04 22.33
C ASN A 569 24.91 26.16 20.80
N ALA A 570 24.43 25.21 19.99
CA ALA A 570 24.49 25.41 18.53
C ALA A 570 23.35 26.31 18.07
N THR A 571 23.68 27.35 17.31
CA THR A 571 22.76 28.37 16.79
C THR A 571 21.64 27.80 15.93
N THR A 572 21.89 26.66 15.26
CA THR A 572 20.89 25.84 14.55
C THR A 572 19.82 25.30 15.49
N PHE A 573 20.13 24.97 16.75
CA PHE A 573 19.14 24.49 17.72
C PHE A 573 18.20 25.59 18.20
N LYS A 574 18.69 26.82 18.40
CA LYS A 574 17.81 27.97 18.68
C LYS A 574 16.91 28.28 17.48
N GLY A 575 17.42 28.15 16.26
CA GLY A 575 16.62 28.31 15.04
C GLY A 575 15.56 27.22 14.88
N ALA A 576 15.88 25.99 15.23
CA ALA A 576 14.96 24.87 15.11
C ALA A 576 13.96 24.79 16.26
N GLU A 577 14.36 25.13 17.49
CA GLU A 577 13.45 25.37 18.61
C GLU A 577 12.50 26.53 18.29
N HIS A 578 13.01 27.63 17.72
CA HIS A 578 12.18 28.74 17.27
C HIS A 578 11.20 28.30 16.17
N SER A 579 11.66 27.51 15.19
CA SER A 579 10.84 26.97 14.11
C SER A 579 9.77 26.02 14.65
N LEU A 580 10.14 25.07 15.52
CA LEU A 580 9.22 24.16 16.22
C LEU A 580 8.24 24.92 17.10
N ARG A 581 8.65 25.96 17.82
CA ARG A 581 7.74 26.81 18.62
C ARG A 581 6.80 27.65 17.72
N LYS A 582 7.24 28.06 16.53
CA LYS A 582 6.40 28.76 15.53
C LYS A 582 5.37 27.80 14.92
N ILE A 583 5.77 26.56 14.66
CA ILE A 583 4.93 25.42 14.24
C ILE A 583 3.94 25.02 15.35
N LEU A 584 4.35 24.97 16.60
CA LEU A 584 3.49 24.61 17.74
C LEU A 584 2.49 25.71 18.11
N ARG A 585 2.72 26.95 17.66
CA ARG A 585 1.77 28.08 17.79
C ARG A 585 0.74 28.14 16.66
N VAL A 586 0.53 27.06 15.91
CA VAL A 586 -0.41 26.99 14.76
C VAL A 586 -1.84 27.43 15.10
N THR A 587 -2.30 27.35 16.35
CA THR A 587 -3.59 27.94 16.74
C THR A 587 -3.66 29.48 16.60
N LYS A 588 -2.52 30.19 16.62
CA LYS A 588 -2.42 31.63 16.39
C LYS A 588 -2.19 32.02 14.92
N TRP A 589 -1.81 31.08 14.05
CA TRP A 589 -1.56 31.40 12.63
C TRP A 589 -2.85 31.72 11.88
N ARG A 590 -4.03 31.34 12.37
CA ARG A 590 -5.29 31.65 11.69
C ARG A 590 -5.46 33.17 11.51
N SER A 591 -5.18 33.97 12.54
CA SER A 591 -5.27 35.43 12.45
C SER A 591 -4.15 36.03 11.60
N GLU A 592 -2.89 35.61 11.77
CA GLU A 592 -1.77 36.17 10.99
C GLU A 592 -1.84 35.80 9.51
N LEU A 593 -2.39 34.62 9.16
CA LEU A 593 -2.61 34.20 7.78
C LEU A 593 -3.78 34.95 7.15
N ASP A 594 -4.88 35.15 7.90
CA ASP A 594 -6.02 35.97 7.47
C ASP A 594 -5.58 37.44 7.28
N ASP A 595 -4.78 37.98 8.19
CA ASP A 595 -4.23 39.34 8.14
C ASP A 595 -3.26 39.49 6.95
N TYR A 596 -2.32 38.56 6.76
CA TYR A 596 -1.38 38.57 5.63
C TYR A 596 -2.10 38.47 4.28
N CYS A 597 -3.15 37.65 4.20
CA CYS A 597 -3.94 37.51 2.99
C CYS A 597 -4.77 38.77 2.71
N THR A 598 -5.33 39.37 3.77
CA THR A 598 -6.06 40.65 3.69
C THR A 598 -5.15 41.80 3.25
N ASP A 599 -3.95 41.93 3.84
CA ASP A 599 -2.97 42.97 3.53
C ASP A 599 -2.42 42.89 2.10
N ARG A 600 -2.49 41.72 1.46
CA ARG A 600 -2.03 41.51 0.08
C ARG A 600 -3.16 41.42 -0.94
N ASP A 601 -4.40 41.74 -0.53
CA ASP A 601 -5.59 41.57 -1.35
C ASP A 601 -5.77 40.13 -1.89
N ILE A 602 -5.15 39.16 -1.20
CA ILE A 602 -5.28 37.74 -1.50
C ILE A 602 -6.59 37.28 -0.87
N LYS A 603 -7.66 37.31 -1.65
CA LYS A 603 -8.94 36.74 -1.23
C LYS A 603 -8.87 35.22 -1.29
N TRP A 604 -8.91 34.56 -0.14
CA TRP A 604 -9.28 33.16 -0.06
C TRP A 604 -10.75 33.01 -0.44
N SER A 605 -11.01 32.60 -1.67
CA SER A 605 -12.28 31.96 -1.99
C SER A 605 -12.19 30.52 -1.52
N TYR A 606 -12.87 30.18 -0.43
CA TYR A 606 -13.25 28.79 -0.19
C TYR A 606 -13.91 28.29 -1.47
N VAL A 607 -13.48 27.13 -1.96
CA VAL A 607 -14.15 26.49 -3.09
C VAL A 607 -15.59 26.27 -2.63
N THR A 608 -16.48 27.13 -3.12
CA THR A 608 -17.91 27.08 -2.81
C THR A 608 -18.42 25.68 -3.13
N SER A 609 -19.40 25.19 -2.37
CA SER A 609 -20.03 23.86 -2.50
C SER A 609 -20.57 23.50 -3.89
N HIS A 610 -20.43 24.38 -4.89
CA HIS A 610 -20.86 24.21 -6.28
C HIS A 610 -19.84 24.72 -7.31
N ALA A 611 -18.53 24.78 -7.00
CA ALA A 611 -17.55 25.16 -8.02
C ALA A 611 -17.51 24.10 -9.14
N PRO A 612 -17.89 24.44 -10.39
CA PRO A 612 -17.90 23.47 -11.48
C PRO A 612 -16.46 23.25 -11.95
N TRP A 613 -16.07 21.97 -12.09
CA TRP A 613 -15.04 21.44 -13.00
C TRP A 613 -14.10 22.49 -13.66
N LYS A 614 -12.92 22.75 -13.07
CA LYS A 614 -11.97 23.77 -13.58
C LYS A 614 -10.54 23.27 -13.83
N GLY A 615 -10.30 21.97 -13.96
CA GLY A 615 -8.99 21.42 -14.34
C GLY A 615 -7.86 21.69 -13.34
N GLY A 616 -8.19 21.78 -12.04
CA GLY A 616 -7.26 22.03 -10.95
C GLY A 616 -6.15 20.98 -10.82
N PHE A 617 -5.05 21.34 -10.15
CA PHE A 617 -3.91 20.44 -9.93
C PHE A 617 -4.31 19.14 -9.21
N TYR A 618 -5.23 19.22 -8.23
CA TYR A 618 -5.78 18.07 -7.52
C TYR A 618 -6.69 17.20 -8.41
N GLU A 619 -7.39 17.79 -9.36
CA GLU A 619 -8.28 17.08 -10.29
C GLU A 619 -7.48 16.24 -11.31
N ARG A 620 -6.29 16.71 -11.71
CA ARG A 620 -5.36 15.95 -12.57
C ARG A 620 -4.65 14.78 -11.89
N LEU A 621 -4.78 14.64 -10.58
CA LEU A 621 -4.23 13.52 -9.79
C LEU A 621 -5.24 12.39 -9.58
N ILE A 622 -6.54 12.65 -9.80
CA ILE A 622 -7.64 11.70 -9.58
C ILE A 622 -8.08 11.03 -10.90
N GLY A 623 -7.73 11.61 -12.05
CA GLY A 623 -8.00 11.07 -13.40
C GLY A 623 -7.09 9.92 -13.80
#